data_AF-Q8BJ63-F1
#
_entry.id   AF-Q8BJ63-F1
#
_cell.length_a   1.000
_cell.length_b   1.000
_cell.length_c   1.000
_cell.angle_alpha   90.00
_cell.angle_beta   90.00
_cell.angle_gamma   90.00
#
_symmetry.space_group_name_H-M   'P 1'
#
loop_
_entity.id
_entity.type
_entity.pdbx_description
1 polymer ?
#
loop_
_entity_poly.entity_id
_entity_poly.type
_entity_poly.pdbx_seq_one_letter_code
_entity_poly.pdbx_strand_id
1 'polypeptide(L)'
;MALRAVWLIRHEPGTPLGGTVRFSRRYPTVEKRAKAFNGMTYVPVPEDGPFLRALLFQLRLLDDDKDFMERRDGCSRINKTSIYGLSVGGEELWPVIAFLRDSMIYASVPLVEQALSPRPPLISISGVSQGLELLLGIQDFLYSSQKNDTDLHTKLSQLPDLLLQACPLGTLLDANLQNSLNSINSVSVTQPQKQPAWKVGAYKGKAQISISITETVKCMQYGKQDIADTWQVAGTVACKCDLEGVMPAVTISLSLPTNGSPLQDIIVHPCVTSLDSAILTSSSIDTMDDSAFSGPYKFPFTPPLESFNLCHYTSQVPVPPILGSYHMKEEGVQLKVTVNFKLHESVRNNFEVCEAHIPFYNRGPITHLEYKASFGQLEVFREKSLLVWIIGQKFPKSMEISLSGTLTFGVKGHNKQPFDHICIGNTAYIKLNFRIADYTLTGCYADQHSVQVFASGKPKISAYRKLISSDYYIWNSKAPAPVTYASLLP
;
A
#
# COMPACT_ATOMS: atom_id res chain seq x y z
N MET A 1 8.13 11.95 -23.16
CA MET A 1 7.83 11.79 -21.71
C MET A 1 8.59 12.86 -20.92
N ALA A 2 7.92 13.94 -20.54
CA ALA A 2 8.57 15.07 -19.85
C ALA A 2 7.53 15.87 -19.03
N LEU A 3 8.00 16.67 -18.08
CA LEU A 3 7.21 17.55 -17.26
C LEU A 3 7.42 19.00 -17.70
N ARG A 4 6.32 19.73 -17.85
CA ARG A 4 6.29 21.16 -18.17
C ARG A 4 6.63 22.00 -16.94
N ALA A 5 6.10 21.63 -15.78
CA ALA A 5 6.36 22.30 -14.53
C ALA A 5 6.01 21.46 -13.29
N VAL A 6 6.55 21.86 -12.14
CA VAL A 6 6.39 21.23 -10.82
C VAL A 6 6.18 22.32 -9.77
N TRP A 7 5.29 22.08 -8.81
CA TRP A 7 5.02 22.95 -7.67
C TRP A 7 4.96 22.16 -6.36
N LEU A 8 5.43 22.79 -5.30
CA LEU A 8 5.15 22.43 -3.92
C LEU A 8 4.45 23.59 -3.23
N ILE A 9 3.27 23.33 -2.70
CA ILE A 9 2.41 24.35 -2.11
C ILE A 9 2.12 23.94 -0.67
N ARG A 10 2.34 24.83 0.30
CA ARG A 10 1.84 24.63 1.65
C ARG A 10 0.41 25.13 1.71
N HIS A 11 -0.51 24.25 2.07
CA HIS A 11 -1.89 24.62 2.35
C HIS A 11 -1.96 25.30 3.71
N GLU A 12 -2.53 26.49 3.75
CA GLU A 12 -2.61 27.35 4.95
C GLU A 12 -4.08 27.82 5.10
N PRO A 13 -4.94 27.00 5.74
CA PRO A 13 -6.35 27.32 5.94
C PRO A 13 -6.53 28.67 6.64
N GLY A 14 -7.53 29.46 6.23
CA GLY A 14 -7.84 30.76 6.84
C GLY A 14 -6.92 31.92 6.44
N THR A 15 -5.92 31.68 5.59
CA THR A 15 -5.14 32.77 4.97
C THR A 15 -5.86 33.31 3.73
N PRO A 16 -5.70 34.60 3.37
CA PRO A 16 -6.37 35.19 2.21
C PRO A 16 -6.10 34.49 0.87
N LEU A 17 -4.96 33.78 0.76
CA LEU A 17 -4.57 33.04 -0.43
C LEU A 17 -4.88 31.54 -0.33
N GLY A 18 -5.28 31.03 0.85
CA GLY A 18 -5.48 29.61 1.17
C GLY A 18 -4.20 28.76 1.18
N GLY A 19 -3.05 29.31 0.78
CA GLY A 19 -1.78 28.60 0.76
C GLY A 19 -0.63 29.45 0.23
N THR A 20 0.57 28.87 0.27
CA THR A 20 1.81 29.50 -0.18
C THR A 20 2.61 28.57 -1.07
N VAL A 21 3.11 29.07 -2.21
CA VAL A 21 4.04 28.30 -3.06
C VAL A 21 5.40 28.28 -2.39
N ARG A 22 5.87 27.09 -2.01
CA ARG A 22 7.17 26.87 -1.36
C ARG A 22 8.28 26.57 -2.35
N PHE A 23 7.93 26.00 -3.49
CA PHE A 23 8.84 25.71 -4.58
C PHE A 23 8.05 25.67 -5.89
N SER A 24 8.60 26.23 -6.96
CA SER A 24 8.10 26.06 -8.32
C SER A 24 9.25 25.92 -9.29
N ARG A 25 9.08 25.07 -10.31
CA ARG A 25 10.04 24.87 -11.39
C ARG A 25 9.30 24.72 -12.70
N ARG A 26 9.71 25.50 -13.69
CA ARG A 26 9.21 25.45 -15.07
C ARG A 26 10.33 24.92 -15.97
N TYR A 27 9.97 24.18 -17.02
CA TYR A 27 10.91 23.62 -17.99
C TYR A 27 10.68 24.24 -19.37
N PRO A 28 11.36 25.36 -19.71
CA PRO A 28 11.12 26.09 -20.95
C PRO A 28 11.31 25.25 -22.22
N THR A 29 12.21 24.28 -22.20
CA THR A 29 12.44 23.34 -23.31
C THR A 29 11.22 22.45 -23.57
N VAL A 30 10.57 21.98 -22.51
CA VAL A 30 9.34 21.17 -22.61
C VAL A 30 8.16 22.04 -23.01
N GLU A 31 8.13 23.29 -22.56
CA GLU A 31 7.07 24.23 -22.92
C GLU A 31 7.06 24.56 -24.42
N LYS A 32 8.25 24.70 -25.02
CA LYS A 32 8.38 24.82 -26.49
C LYS A 32 7.82 23.58 -27.21
N ARG A 33 8.05 22.38 -26.67
CA ARG A 33 7.51 21.13 -27.23
C ARG A 33 5.99 21.06 -27.07
N ALA A 34 5.44 21.44 -25.92
CA ALA A 34 4.00 21.51 -25.70
C ALA A 34 3.33 22.44 -26.73
N LYS A 35 3.91 23.62 -26.97
CA LYS A 35 3.40 24.53 -28.00
C LYS A 35 3.42 23.89 -29.40
N ALA A 36 4.45 23.11 -29.72
CA ALA A 36 4.56 22.41 -31.01
C ALA A 36 3.54 21.26 -31.15
N PHE A 37 3.33 20.45 -30.12
CA PHE A 37 2.40 19.32 -30.16
C PHE A 37 0.93 19.75 -30.10
N ASN A 38 0.62 20.78 -29.31
CA ASN A 38 -0.77 21.13 -28.98
C ASN A 38 -1.30 22.32 -29.79
N GLY A 39 -0.45 23.07 -30.48
CA GLY A 39 -0.85 24.10 -31.46
C GLY A 39 -1.87 25.08 -30.89
N MET A 40 -3.08 25.11 -31.46
CA MET A 40 -4.18 25.98 -31.02
C MET A 40 -4.79 25.60 -29.67
N THR A 41 -4.63 24.34 -29.23
CA THR A 41 -5.11 23.85 -27.92
C THR A 41 -4.06 23.98 -26.82
N TYR A 42 -2.92 24.61 -27.13
CA TYR A 42 -1.85 24.84 -26.17
C TYR A 42 -2.28 25.89 -25.14
N VAL A 43 -2.22 25.50 -23.86
CA VAL A 43 -2.40 26.40 -22.72
C VAL A 43 -1.06 26.58 -22.01
N PRO A 44 -0.49 27.79 -21.93
CA PRO A 44 0.81 28.03 -21.30
C PRO A 44 0.78 27.72 -19.80
N VAL A 45 1.92 27.31 -19.24
CA VAL A 45 2.06 27.16 -17.80
C VAL A 45 1.88 28.54 -17.13
N PRO A 46 0.90 28.70 -16.21
CA PRO A 46 0.69 29.97 -15.52
C PRO A 46 1.80 30.34 -14.55
N GLU A 47 1.77 31.60 -14.14
CA GLU A 47 2.47 32.08 -12.95
C GLU A 47 1.92 31.44 -11.67
N ASP A 48 2.73 31.51 -10.60
CA ASP A 48 2.47 30.80 -9.33
C ASP A 48 1.14 31.21 -8.68
N GLY A 49 0.80 32.51 -8.71
CA GLY A 49 -0.45 33.02 -8.13
C GLY A 49 -1.71 32.46 -8.81
N PRO A 50 -1.89 32.64 -10.13
CA PRO A 50 -3.02 32.06 -10.86
C PRO A 50 -3.11 30.53 -10.74
N PHE A 51 -1.98 29.83 -10.77
CA PHE A 51 -1.94 28.37 -10.60
C PHE A 51 -2.46 27.96 -9.22
N LEU A 52 -1.92 28.57 -8.16
CA LEU A 52 -2.29 28.30 -6.77
C LEU A 52 -3.80 28.47 -6.57
N ARG A 53 -4.36 29.60 -7.00
CA ARG A 53 -5.80 29.87 -6.87
C ARG A 53 -6.65 28.82 -7.60
N ALA A 54 -6.29 28.49 -8.84
CA ALA A 54 -7.03 27.51 -9.63
C ALA A 54 -6.96 26.10 -9.02
N LEU A 55 -5.80 25.71 -8.46
CA LEU A 55 -5.62 24.42 -7.83
C LEU A 55 -6.39 24.29 -6.50
N LEU A 56 -6.30 25.29 -5.62
CA LEU A 56 -7.01 25.28 -4.34
C LEU A 56 -8.53 25.23 -4.54
N PHE A 57 -9.05 26.00 -5.50
CA PHE A 57 -10.44 25.94 -5.93
C PHE A 57 -10.86 24.53 -6.35
N GLN A 58 -10.03 23.87 -7.18
CA GLN A 58 -10.34 22.54 -7.70
C GLN A 58 -10.28 21.45 -6.61
N LEU A 59 -9.48 21.67 -5.56
CA LEU A 59 -9.35 20.78 -4.39
C LEU A 59 -10.34 21.12 -3.26
N ARG A 60 -11.22 22.12 -3.41
CA ARG A 60 -12.12 22.64 -2.35
C ARG A 60 -11.38 23.10 -1.10
N LEU A 61 -10.28 23.82 -1.30
CA LEU A 61 -9.43 24.32 -0.22
C LEU A 61 -9.51 25.84 -0.07
N LEU A 62 -10.39 26.54 -0.80
CA LEU A 62 -10.70 27.95 -0.55
C LEU A 62 -11.87 28.08 0.41
N ASP A 63 -11.83 29.07 1.31
CA ASP A 63 -12.87 29.25 2.34
C ASP A 63 -14.25 29.63 1.76
N ASP A 64 -14.28 30.22 0.56
CA ASP A 64 -15.50 30.67 -0.13
C ASP A 64 -16.21 29.54 -0.91
N ASP A 65 -15.70 28.29 -0.88
CA ASP A 65 -16.15 27.18 -1.74
C ASP A 65 -17.42 26.44 -1.25
N LYS A 66 -18.32 27.09 -0.49
CA LYS A 66 -19.54 26.45 0.03
C LYS A 66 -20.57 26.14 -1.05
N ASP A 67 -20.51 26.81 -2.19
CA ASP A 67 -21.48 26.64 -3.27
C ASP A 67 -21.11 25.49 -4.22
N PHE A 68 -22.13 24.77 -4.67
CA PHE A 68 -22.00 23.76 -5.72
C PHE A 68 -21.59 24.44 -7.04
N MET A 69 -20.55 23.92 -7.68
CA MET A 69 -20.13 24.35 -9.01
C MET A 69 -20.05 23.16 -9.94
N GLU A 70 -20.91 23.13 -10.97
CA GLU A 70 -21.03 22.02 -11.93
C GLU A 70 -19.66 21.55 -12.46
N ARG A 71 -18.77 22.50 -12.82
CA ARG A 71 -17.42 22.20 -13.33
C ARG A 71 -16.50 21.47 -12.34
N ARG A 72 -16.76 21.55 -11.03
CA ARG A 72 -15.96 20.94 -9.96
C ARG A 72 -16.68 19.75 -9.34
N ASP A 73 -17.99 19.89 -9.13
CA ASP A 73 -18.82 19.05 -8.27
C ASP A 73 -19.82 18.18 -9.05
N GLY A 74 -19.94 18.38 -10.36
CA GLY A 74 -20.87 17.62 -11.20
C GLY A 74 -20.54 16.12 -11.20
N CYS A 75 -21.57 15.28 -11.19
CA CYS A 75 -21.43 13.82 -11.21
C CYS A 75 -20.79 13.30 -12.50
N SER A 76 -20.66 14.13 -13.54
CA SER A 76 -19.90 13.81 -14.75
C SER A 76 -18.39 13.70 -14.51
N ARG A 77 -17.88 14.25 -13.39
CA ARG A 77 -16.46 14.23 -12.98
C ARG A 77 -16.22 13.30 -11.79
N ILE A 78 -16.62 12.02 -11.87
CA ILE A 78 -16.20 11.01 -10.87
C ILE A 78 -14.67 10.87 -10.94
N ASN A 79 -13.96 11.72 -10.22
CA ASN A 79 -12.52 11.75 -10.23
C ASN A 79 -11.98 10.85 -9.13
N LYS A 80 -11.73 9.58 -9.47
CA LYS A 80 -11.00 8.63 -8.60
C LYS A 80 -9.49 8.77 -8.73
N THR A 81 -9.00 9.84 -9.35
CA THR A 81 -7.59 10.02 -9.70
C THR A 81 -7.03 11.33 -9.14
N SER A 82 -5.72 11.41 -9.01
CA SER A 82 -5.00 12.64 -8.64
C SER A 82 -4.80 13.59 -9.82
N ILE A 83 -5.69 13.58 -10.84
CA ILE A 83 -5.50 14.28 -12.12
C ILE A 83 -6.66 15.25 -12.36
N TYR A 84 -6.33 16.50 -12.68
CA TYR A 84 -7.28 17.61 -12.75
C TYR A 84 -7.11 18.44 -14.03
N GLY A 85 -8.19 19.11 -14.44
CA GLY A 85 -8.13 20.22 -15.38
C GLY A 85 -8.35 21.52 -14.62
N LEU A 86 -7.41 22.47 -14.73
CA LEU A 86 -7.45 23.74 -14.01
C LEU A 86 -7.83 24.87 -14.97
N SER A 87 -8.86 25.65 -14.63
CA SER A 87 -9.21 26.85 -15.39
C SER A 87 -8.27 27.99 -15.04
N VAL A 88 -7.47 28.42 -16.01
CA VAL A 88 -6.40 29.40 -15.86
C VAL A 88 -6.51 30.39 -17.02
N GLY A 89 -6.88 31.64 -16.73
CA GLY A 89 -7.00 32.67 -17.75
C GLY A 89 -8.10 32.42 -18.80
N GLY A 90 -9.14 31.65 -18.45
CA GLY A 90 -10.23 31.27 -19.36
C GLY A 90 -9.98 29.95 -20.10
N GLU A 91 -8.74 29.49 -20.17
CA GLU A 91 -8.36 28.22 -20.79
C GLU A 91 -8.24 27.11 -19.73
N GLU A 92 -8.33 25.83 -20.14
CA GLU A 92 -8.19 24.69 -19.22
C GLU A 92 -6.81 24.04 -19.36
N LEU A 93 -5.96 24.24 -18.34
CA LEU A 93 -4.69 23.55 -18.22
C LEU A 93 -4.94 22.09 -17.82
N TRP A 94 -4.63 21.15 -18.70
CA TRP A 94 -4.81 19.72 -18.46
C TRP A 94 -3.74 18.87 -19.17
N PRO A 95 -3.31 17.74 -18.58
CA PRO A 95 -3.63 17.27 -17.23
C PRO A 95 -2.73 17.94 -16.18
N VAL A 96 -3.26 18.12 -14.97
CA VAL A 96 -2.50 18.55 -13.78
C VAL A 96 -2.56 17.43 -12.75
N ILE A 97 -1.41 16.90 -12.37
CA ILE A 97 -1.31 15.91 -11.30
C ILE A 97 -1.23 16.68 -10.00
N ALA A 98 -2.07 16.38 -9.02
CA ALA A 98 -1.98 16.99 -7.70
C ALA A 98 -2.47 16.07 -6.57
N PHE A 99 -1.82 16.12 -5.41
CA PHE A 99 -2.32 15.46 -4.21
C PHE A 99 -1.87 16.19 -2.94
N LEU A 100 -2.67 16.08 -1.88
CA LEU A 100 -2.42 16.68 -0.57
C LEU A 100 -1.91 15.62 0.42
N ARG A 101 -0.78 15.90 1.08
CA ARG A 101 -0.19 15.09 2.15
C ARG A 101 0.38 16.01 3.22
N ASP A 102 -0.01 15.82 4.48
CA ASP A 102 0.52 16.57 5.63
C ASP A 102 0.57 18.10 5.43
N SER A 103 -0.53 18.68 4.92
CA SER A 103 -0.66 20.11 4.58
C SER A 103 0.24 20.61 3.44
N MET A 104 0.93 19.72 2.72
CA MET A 104 1.66 20.01 1.49
C MET A 104 0.93 19.44 0.27
N ILE A 105 0.72 20.28 -0.73
CA ILE A 105 0.18 19.91 -2.03
C ILE A 105 1.35 19.77 -3.00
N TYR A 106 1.44 18.59 -3.59
CA TYR A 106 2.43 18.21 -4.59
C TYR A 106 1.74 18.29 -5.94
N ALA A 107 2.25 19.10 -6.87
CA ALA A 107 1.62 19.25 -8.18
C ALA A 107 2.62 19.28 -9.33
N SER A 108 2.24 18.71 -10.47
CA SER A 108 3.04 18.75 -11.70
C SER A 108 2.15 18.76 -12.93
N VAL A 109 2.68 19.34 -14.01
CA VAL A 109 2.02 19.39 -15.32
C VAL A 109 2.86 18.57 -16.29
N PRO A 110 2.44 17.37 -16.71
CA PRO A 110 3.15 16.61 -17.72
C PRO A 110 2.95 17.17 -19.14
N LEU A 111 3.88 16.83 -20.03
CA LEU A 111 3.74 17.04 -21.46
C LEU A 111 2.83 15.98 -22.06
N VAL A 112 1.84 16.41 -22.84
CA VAL A 112 1.02 15.53 -23.69
C VAL A 112 1.57 15.59 -25.11
N GLU A 113 2.17 14.49 -25.57
CA GLU A 113 2.77 14.34 -26.90
C GLU A 113 1.72 13.96 -27.97
N GLN A 114 0.44 14.27 -27.72
CA GLN A 114 -0.73 13.95 -28.55
C GLN A 114 -1.66 15.17 -28.64
N ALA A 115 -2.57 15.17 -29.61
CA ALA A 115 -3.61 16.19 -29.71
C ALA A 115 -4.49 16.18 -28.45
N LEU A 116 -4.86 17.36 -27.92
CA LEU A 116 -5.71 17.49 -26.73
C LEU A 116 -7.21 17.48 -27.04
N SER A 117 -7.57 17.59 -28.32
CA SER A 117 -8.95 17.55 -28.79
C SER A 117 -9.10 16.46 -29.86
N PRO A 118 -9.79 15.34 -29.53
CA PRO A 118 -10.30 14.98 -28.20
C PRO A 118 -9.18 14.64 -27.21
N ARG A 119 -9.49 14.63 -25.92
CA ARG A 119 -8.50 14.27 -24.88
C ARG A 119 -8.05 12.83 -25.03
N PRO A 120 -6.74 12.55 -25.04
CA PRO A 120 -6.24 11.19 -25.07
C PRO A 120 -6.49 10.50 -23.72
N PRO A 121 -6.65 9.16 -23.69
CA PRO A 121 -6.77 8.41 -22.43
C PRO A 121 -5.57 8.65 -21.52
N LEU A 122 -5.78 8.82 -20.21
CA LEU A 122 -4.70 9.10 -19.25
C LEU A 122 -3.60 8.03 -19.27
N ILE A 123 -3.96 6.76 -19.48
CA ILE A 123 -3.02 5.64 -19.58
C ILE A 123 -2.05 5.77 -20.76
N SER A 124 -2.42 6.52 -21.80
CA SER A 124 -1.55 6.79 -22.96
C SER A 124 -0.57 7.94 -22.74
N ILE A 125 -0.69 8.68 -21.64
CA ILE A 125 0.14 9.84 -21.31
C ILE A 125 1.21 9.42 -20.31
N SER A 126 2.34 8.90 -20.77
CA SER A 126 3.45 8.43 -19.92
C SER A 126 3.97 9.49 -18.95
N GLY A 127 3.87 10.78 -19.30
CA GLY A 127 4.22 11.89 -18.41
C GLY A 127 3.39 11.93 -17.13
N VAL A 128 2.18 11.35 -17.12
CA VAL A 128 1.35 11.24 -15.91
C VAL A 128 2.03 10.35 -14.88
N SER A 129 2.45 9.14 -15.26
CA SER A 129 3.13 8.22 -14.34
C SER A 129 4.45 8.80 -13.84
N GLN A 130 5.26 9.38 -14.73
CA GLN A 130 6.52 10.03 -14.36
C GLN A 130 6.31 11.25 -13.45
N GLY A 131 5.28 12.04 -13.71
CA GLY A 131 4.95 13.19 -12.88
C GLY A 131 4.52 12.77 -11.48
N LEU A 132 3.75 11.69 -11.36
CA LEU A 132 3.38 11.12 -10.06
C LEU A 132 4.59 10.55 -9.33
N GLU A 133 5.44 9.78 -10.02
CA GLU A 133 6.67 9.18 -9.48
C GLU A 133 7.63 10.26 -8.94
N LEU A 134 7.86 11.34 -9.69
CA LEU A 134 8.68 12.45 -9.23
C LEU A 134 8.09 13.13 -7.99
N LEU A 135 6.77 13.37 -7.95
CA LEU A 135 6.14 14.02 -6.80
C LEU A 135 6.22 13.16 -5.54
N LEU A 136 6.08 11.83 -5.67
CA LEU A 136 6.28 10.89 -4.57
C LEU A 136 7.75 10.88 -4.11
N GLY A 137 8.70 10.87 -5.04
CA GLY A 137 10.13 10.96 -4.71
C GLY A 137 10.51 12.27 -3.99
N ILE A 138 9.92 13.40 -4.38
CA ILE A 138 10.06 14.67 -3.66
C ILE A 138 9.45 14.57 -2.25
N GLN A 139 8.27 13.97 -2.13
CA GLN A 139 7.63 13.76 -0.82
C GLN A 139 8.54 12.94 0.11
N ASP A 140 9.03 11.80 -0.36
CA ASP A 140 9.90 10.90 0.41
C ASP A 140 11.20 11.60 0.83
N PHE A 141 11.80 12.37 -0.07
CA PHE A 141 12.99 13.17 0.24
C PHE A 141 12.73 14.19 1.35
N LEU A 142 11.64 14.96 1.27
CA LEU A 142 11.33 15.97 2.28
C LEU A 142 11.09 15.33 3.65
N TYR A 143 10.39 14.19 3.71
CA TYR A 143 10.03 13.52 4.95
C TYR A 143 11.01 12.42 5.42
N SER A 144 12.15 12.23 4.74
CA SER A 144 13.18 11.25 5.15
C SER A 144 13.89 11.56 6.47
N SER A 145 13.64 12.71 7.10
CA SER A 145 14.31 13.17 8.33
C SER A 145 13.28 13.74 9.33
N GLN A 146 13.67 13.90 10.59
CA GLN A 146 12.75 14.28 11.68
C GLN A 146 11.97 15.57 11.38
N LYS A 147 10.74 15.64 11.91
CA LYS A 147 9.74 16.69 11.63
C LYS A 147 10.11 18.04 12.28
N ASN A 148 11.17 18.70 11.79
CA ASN A 148 11.51 20.07 12.14
C ASN A 148 11.34 20.98 10.91
N ASP A 149 10.71 22.15 11.07
CA ASP A 149 10.51 23.12 9.98
C ASP A 149 11.86 23.60 9.39
N THR A 150 12.93 23.67 10.20
CA THR A 150 14.28 24.06 9.76
C THR A 150 14.89 23.04 8.77
N ASP A 151 14.67 21.75 9.01
CA ASP A 151 15.16 20.68 8.14
C ASP A 151 14.41 20.70 6.81
N LEU A 152 13.11 20.96 6.84
CA LEU A 152 12.29 21.12 5.62
C LEU A 152 12.80 22.27 4.76
N HIS A 153 13.10 23.43 5.35
CA HIS A 153 13.61 24.59 4.59
C HIS A 153 14.95 24.29 3.92
N THR A 154 15.84 23.58 4.62
CA THR A 154 17.14 23.15 4.10
C THR A 154 16.99 22.17 2.93
N LYS A 155 16.05 21.23 3.01
CA LYS A 155 15.78 20.31 1.90
C LYS A 155 15.13 21.02 0.71
N LEU A 156 14.21 21.95 0.96
CA LEU A 156 13.59 22.76 -0.10
C LEU A 156 14.63 23.58 -0.87
N SER A 157 15.66 24.11 -0.21
CA SER A 157 16.74 24.83 -0.89
C SER A 157 17.66 23.94 -1.71
N GLN A 158 17.71 22.63 -1.44
CA GLN A 158 18.45 21.63 -2.22
C GLN A 158 17.68 21.13 -3.45
N LEU A 159 16.35 21.22 -3.46
CA LEU A 159 15.51 20.73 -4.57
C LEU A 159 15.89 21.27 -5.97
N PRO A 160 16.24 22.56 -6.16
CA PRO A 160 16.69 23.05 -7.47
C PRO A 160 17.84 22.21 -8.06
N ASP A 161 18.87 21.93 -7.26
CA ASP A 161 20.05 21.19 -7.68
C ASP A 161 19.76 19.71 -7.86
N LEU A 162 18.97 19.12 -6.96
CA LEU A 162 18.55 17.73 -7.06
C LEU A 162 17.72 17.49 -8.33
N LEU A 163 16.77 18.37 -8.63
CA LEU A 163 15.94 18.26 -9.82
C LEU A 163 16.71 18.56 -11.12
N LEU A 164 17.87 19.21 -11.07
CA LEU A 164 18.76 19.31 -12.23
C LEU A 164 19.37 17.95 -12.60
N GLN A 165 19.64 17.09 -11.62
CA GLN A 165 20.19 15.74 -11.82
C GLN A 165 19.08 14.69 -12.05
N ALA A 166 18.05 14.72 -11.20
CA ALA A 166 16.95 13.78 -11.20
C ALA A 166 15.97 13.99 -12.36
N CYS A 167 15.75 15.25 -12.77
CA CYS A 167 14.78 15.59 -13.82
C CYS A 167 15.32 16.68 -14.77
N PRO A 168 16.47 16.45 -15.45
CA PRO A 168 17.06 17.42 -16.36
C PRO A 168 16.12 17.70 -17.53
N LEU A 169 15.98 18.98 -17.86
CA LEU A 169 15.14 19.45 -18.98
C LEU A 169 13.71 18.89 -18.96
N GLY A 170 13.20 18.53 -17.77
CA GLY A 170 11.87 18.00 -17.53
C GLY A 170 11.73 16.50 -17.75
N THR A 171 12.80 15.78 -18.09
CA THR A 171 12.76 14.31 -18.25
C THR A 171 13.18 13.65 -16.94
N LEU A 172 12.30 12.86 -16.32
CA LEU A 172 12.63 12.12 -15.11
C LEU A 172 13.65 11.01 -15.42
N LEU A 173 14.79 11.04 -14.74
CA LEU A 173 15.83 10.01 -14.78
C LEU A 173 15.85 9.17 -13.51
N ASP A 174 15.66 9.80 -12.35
CA ASP A 174 15.61 9.15 -11.04
C ASP A 174 14.62 9.88 -10.13
N ALA A 175 13.65 9.17 -9.56
CA ALA A 175 12.72 9.74 -8.59
C ALA A 175 13.34 9.81 -7.18
N ASN A 176 14.37 9.01 -6.89
CA ASN A 176 15.01 8.98 -5.58
C ASN A 176 16.03 10.13 -5.45
N LEU A 177 15.56 11.28 -4.95
CA LEU A 177 16.40 12.47 -4.76
C LEU A 177 17.52 12.26 -3.74
N GLN A 178 17.44 11.27 -2.84
CA GLN A 178 18.52 10.96 -1.91
C GLN A 178 19.78 10.47 -2.65
N ASN A 179 19.61 9.71 -3.73
CA ASN A 179 20.73 9.26 -4.58
C ASN A 179 21.41 10.45 -5.27
N SER A 180 20.61 11.37 -5.80
CA SER A 180 21.11 12.60 -6.41
C SER A 180 21.89 13.45 -5.40
N LEU A 181 21.41 13.56 -4.17
CA LEU A 181 22.12 14.28 -3.10
C LEU A 181 23.48 13.63 -2.79
N ASN A 182 23.53 12.31 -2.70
CA ASN A 182 24.77 11.57 -2.49
C ASN A 182 25.76 11.79 -3.65
N SER A 183 25.27 11.82 -4.89
CA SER A 183 26.10 12.09 -6.08
C SER A 183 26.67 13.51 -6.09
N ILE A 184 25.89 14.52 -5.68
CA ILE A 184 26.35 15.92 -5.58
C ILE A 184 27.47 16.04 -4.53
N ASN A 185 27.34 15.32 -3.41
CA ASN A 185 28.37 15.33 -2.37
C ASN A 185 29.61 14.51 -2.74
N SER A 186 29.51 13.57 -3.68
CA SER A 186 30.62 12.73 -4.15
C SER A 186 31.27 13.27 -5.43
N VAL A 187 31.80 14.50 -5.43
CA VAL A 187 32.60 15.03 -6.57
C VAL A 187 34.01 14.40 -6.64
N SER A 188 34.35 13.47 -5.75
CA SER A 188 35.64 12.78 -5.79
C SER A 188 35.51 11.31 -6.21
N VAL A 189 35.39 11.01 -7.51
CA VAL A 189 35.69 9.65 -7.97
C VAL A 189 36.43 9.61 -9.31
N THR A 190 37.68 9.21 -9.17
CA THR A 190 38.59 8.62 -10.15
C THR A 190 38.07 7.30 -10.74
N GLN A 191 38.25 7.17 -12.05
CA GLN A 191 38.22 5.98 -12.93
C GLN A 191 36.86 5.38 -13.37
N PRO A 192 36.69 5.11 -14.68
CA PRO A 192 35.40 4.79 -15.29
C PRO A 192 35.23 3.28 -15.39
N GLN A 193 34.48 2.67 -14.47
CA GLN A 193 33.74 1.47 -14.84
C GLN A 193 32.39 1.91 -15.41
N LYS A 194 31.97 1.31 -16.53
CA LYS A 194 30.70 1.63 -17.22
C LYS A 194 29.53 1.37 -16.27
N GLN A 195 29.15 2.38 -15.51
CA GLN A 195 27.94 2.36 -14.70
C GLN A 195 26.74 2.52 -15.64
N PRO A 196 25.75 1.63 -15.59
CA PRO A 196 24.56 1.81 -16.41
C PRO A 196 23.81 3.07 -15.97
N ALA A 197 23.22 3.79 -16.91
CA ALA A 197 22.57 5.08 -16.66
C ALA A 197 21.43 5.00 -15.62
N TRP A 198 20.80 3.83 -15.44
CA TRP A 198 19.73 3.60 -14.46
C TRP A 198 20.23 3.46 -13.02
N LYS A 199 21.56 3.38 -12.79
CA LYS A 199 22.14 3.26 -11.46
C LYS A 199 22.87 4.56 -11.12
N VAL A 200 22.30 5.38 -10.23
CA VAL A 200 22.76 6.77 -9.99
C VAL A 200 23.76 6.88 -8.82
N GLY A 201 24.00 5.79 -8.08
CA GLY A 201 24.92 5.78 -6.94
C GLY A 201 25.55 4.43 -6.63
N ALA A 202 26.63 4.46 -5.87
CA ALA A 202 27.28 3.29 -5.28
C ALA A 202 27.10 3.35 -3.75
N TYR A 203 26.66 2.23 -3.16
CA TYR A 203 26.62 2.10 -1.71
C TYR A 203 28.05 2.08 -1.15
N LYS A 204 28.28 2.85 -0.07
CA LYS A 204 29.52 2.83 0.72
C LYS A 204 29.15 2.53 2.17
N GLY A 205 29.65 1.43 2.72
CA GLY A 205 29.30 1.01 4.07
C GLY A 205 29.44 -0.49 4.30
N LYS A 206 28.95 -0.96 5.45
CA LYS A 206 29.03 -2.38 5.80
C LYS A 206 28.10 -3.20 4.90
N ALA A 207 28.67 -4.17 4.20
CA ALA A 207 27.91 -5.06 3.34
C ALA A 207 26.85 -5.86 4.14
N GLN A 208 25.58 -5.70 3.79
CA GLN A 208 24.47 -6.44 4.41
C GLN A 208 23.30 -6.67 3.44
N ILE A 209 22.60 -7.78 3.64
CA ILE A 209 21.39 -8.13 2.91
C ILE A 209 20.30 -8.42 3.92
N SER A 210 19.15 -7.77 3.77
CA SER A 210 17.96 -8.04 4.56
C SER A 210 16.85 -8.57 3.68
N ILE A 211 16.24 -9.66 4.10
CA ILE A 211 15.13 -10.33 3.42
C ILE A 211 13.98 -10.40 4.42
N SER A 212 12.80 -9.95 4.03
CA SER A 212 11.60 -9.99 4.87
C SER A 212 10.45 -10.62 4.10
N ILE A 213 9.97 -11.76 4.58
CA ILE A 213 8.80 -12.45 4.04
C ILE A 213 7.60 -12.07 4.91
N THR A 214 6.60 -11.46 4.30
CA THR A 214 5.34 -11.13 4.97
C THR A 214 4.22 -11.89 4.30
N GLU A 215 3.57 -12.79 5.02
CA GLU A 215 2.35 -13.44 4.57
C GLU A 215 1.13 -12.77 5.20
N THR A 216 0.12 -12.55 4.37
CA THR A 216 -1.18 -12.03 4.76
C THR A 216 -2.25 -13.07 4.48
N VAL A 217 -3.12 -13.32 5.45
CA VAL A 217 -4.22 -14.29 5.31
C VAL A 217 -5.54 -13.57 5.21
N LYS A 218 -6.22 -13.73 4.07
CA LYS A 218 -7.62 -13.36 3.87
C LYS A 218 -8.50 -14.56 4.11
N CYS A 219 -9.62 -14.38 4.81
CA CYS A 219 -10.50 -15.47 5.16
C CYS A 219 -11.94 -14.98 5.34
N MET A 220 -12.90 -15.71 4.77
CA MET A 220 -14.33 -15.51 4.95
C MET A 220 -14.94 -16.82 5.42
N GLN A 221 -15.38 -16.86 6.67
CA GLN A 221 -16.07 -18.02 7.26
C GLN A 221 -17.53 -17.69 7.48
N TYR A 222 -18.43 -18.53 6.97
CA TYR A 222 -19.88 -18.35 7.01
C TYR A 222 -20.55 -19.34 7.98
N GLY A 223 -19.96 -20.51 8.18
CA GLY A 223 -20.52 -21.54 9.05
C GLY A 223 -21.89 -22.05 8.58
N LYS A 224 -22.09 -22.12 7.25
CA LYS A 224 -23.32 -22.56 6.60
C LYS A 224 -23.05 -23.72 5.64
N GLN A 225 -24.07 -24.54 5.38
CA GLN A 225 -23.94 -25.69 4.49
C GLN A 225 -23.98 -25.33 3.00
N ASP A 226 -24.67 -24.24 2.66
CA ASP A 226 -24.89 -23.75 1.30
C ASP A 226 -23.78 -22.81 0.80
N ILE A 227 -22.97 -22.26 1.69
CA ILE A 227 -21.90 -21.31 1.37
C ILE A 227 -20.59 -21.83 1.96
N ALA A 228 -19.64 -22.16 1.09
CA ALA A 228 -18.33 -22.61 1.48
C ALA A 228 -17.49 -21.47 2.08
N ASP A 229 -16.74 -21.79 3.12
CA ASP A 229 -15.71 -20.90 3.65
C ASP A 229 -14.58 -20.74 2.63
N THR A 230 -13.99 -19.55 2.55
CA THR A 230 -12.89 -19.25 1.63
C THR A 230 -11.72 -18.63 2.36
N TRP A 231 -10.51 -18.94 1.92
CA TRP A 231 -9.29 -18.31 2.44
C TRP A 231 -8.18 -18.37 1.40
N GLN A 232 -7.28 -17.40 1.45
CA GLN A 232 -6.12 -17.31 0.58
C GLN A 232 -4.96 -16.66 1.33
N VAL A 233 -3.75 -17.14 1.06
CA VAL A 233 -2.52 -16.52 1.56
C VAL A 233 -1.89 -15.72 0.44
N ALA A 234 -1.51 -14.47 0.72
CA ALA A 234 -0.70 -13.65 -0.17
C ALA A 234 0.60 -13.26 0.53
N GLY A 235 1.72 -13.57 -0.11
CA GLY A 235 3.05 -13.31 0.40
C GLY A 235 3.77 -12.19 -0.38
N THR A 236 4.51 -11.37 0.35
CA THR A 236 5.44 -10.38 -0.21
C THR A 236 6.84 -10.67 0.31
N VAL A 237 7.81 -10.71 -0.60
CA VAL A 237 9.24 -10.81 -0.25
C VAL A 237 9.88 -9.45 -0.48
N ALA A 238 10.13 -8.72 0.59
CA ALA A 238 10.87 -7.46 0.56
C ALA A 238 12.36 -7.71 0.76
N CYS A 239 13.19 -6.96 0.04
CA CYS A 239 14.63 -7.07 0.10
C CYS A 239 15.30 -5.69 0.18
N LYS A 240 16.42 -5.63 0.92
CA LYS A 240 17.35 -4.51 0.91
C LYS A 240 18.77 -5.05 0.79
N CYS A 241 19.52 -4.59 -0.21
CA CYS A 241 20.90 -5.01 -0.44
C CYS A 241 21.84 -3.80 -0.35
N ASP A 242 22.49 -3.67 0.80
CA ASP A 242 23.55 -2.70 1.04
C ASP A 242 24.87 -3.36 0.63
N LEU A 243 25.26 -3.25 -0.64
CA LEU A 243 26.44 -3.93 -1.22
C LEU A 243 27.34 -2.96 -1.98
N GLU A 244 28.65 -3.06 -1.76
CA GLU A 244 29.65 -2.30 -2.52
C GLU A 244 29.83 -2.89 -3.93
N GLY A 245 30.09 -2.01 -4.91
CA GLY A 245 30.36 -2.39 -6.31
C GLY A 245 29.36 -1.82 -7.32
N VAL A 246 29.81 -1.76 -8.59
CA VAL A 246 29.03 -1.16 -9.69
C VAL A 246 27.83 -2.03 -10.08
N MET A 247 27.96 -3.36 -10.05
CA MET A 247 26.87 -4.31 -10.31
C MET A 247 27.00 -5.57 -9.44
N PRO A 248 26.59 -5.54 -8.16
CA PRO A 248 26.55 -6.76 -7.36
C PRO A 248 25.44 -7.66 -7.90
N ALA A 249 25.76 -8.87 -8.32
CA ALA A 249 24.75 -9.87 -8.64
C ALA A 249 24.40 -10.65 -7.38
N VAL A 250 23.11 -10.74 -7.07
CA VAL A 250 22.59 -11.43 -5.90
C VAL A 250 21.62 -12.51 -6.35
N THR A 251 21.70 -13.70 -5.76
CA THR A 251 20.68 -14.75 -5.91
C THR A 251 20.08 -15.08 -4.56
N ILE A 252 18.77 -14.90 -4.41
CA ILE A 252 18.01 -15.32 -3.24
C ILE A 252 17.22 -16.57 -3.60
N SER A 253 17.23 -17.57 -2.72
CA SER A 253 16.41 -18.78 -2.88
C SER A 253 15.33 -18.83 -1.80
N LEU A 254 14.07 -19.00 -2.21
CA LEU A 254 12.97 -19.34 -1.31
C LEU A 254 12.79 -20.85 -1.31
N SER A 255 12.63 -21.43 -0.12
CA SER A 255 12.43 -22.86 0.07
C SER A 255 11.14 -23.11 0.86
N LEU A 256 10.52 -24.25 0.59
CA LEU A 256 9.38 -24.77 1.33
C LEU A 256 9.81 -26.04 2.09
N PRO A 257 9.25 -26.30 3.29
CA PRO A 257 9.38 -27.62 3.90
C PRO A 257 8.65 -28.67 3.05
N THR A 258 8.91 -29.96 3.30
CA THR A 258 8.26 -31.08 2.57
C THR A 258 6.74 -31.05 2.60
N ASN A 259 6.17 -30.53 3.70
CA ASN A 259 4.72 -30.37 3.89
C ASN A 259 4.25 -28.93 3.66
N GLY A 260 5.10 -28.09 3.05
CA GLY A 260 4.79 -26.69 2.76
C GLY A 260 3.77 -26.57 1.64
N SER A 261 2.97 -25.51 1.68
CA SER A 261 2.01 -25.23 0.60
C SER A 261 2.73 -24.61 -0.59
N PRO A 262 2.50 -25.09 -1.82
CA PRO A 262 3.19 -24.57 -3.00
C PRO A 262 2.88 -23.09 -3.21
N LEU A 263 3.86 -22.35 -3.74
CA LEU A 263 3.68 -20.96 -4.12
C LEU A 263 3.05 -20.88 -5.51
N GLN A 264 2.09 -19.98 -5.68
CA GLN A 264 1.30 -19.74 -6.88
C GLN A 264 1.38 -18.27 -7.28
N ASP A 265 0.98 -17.94 -8.51
CA ASP A 265 0.90 -16.58 -9.05
C ASP A 265 2.12 -15.70 -8.73
N ILE A 266 3.33 -16.24 -8.91
CA ILE A 266 4.56 -15.54 -8.55
C ILE A 266 4.80 -14.38 -9.51
N ILE A 267 4.74 -13.15 -8.99
CA ILE A 267 5.06 -11.92 -9.73
C ILE A 267 6.40 -11.39 -9.22
N VAL A 268 7.38 -11.27 -10.10
CA VAL A 268 8.73 -10.81 -9.75
C VAL A 268 8.99 -9.35 -10.11
N HIS A 269 9.89 -8.73 -9.38
CA HIS A 269 10.38 -7.40 -9.70
C HIS A 269 11.15 -7.40 -11.04
N PRO A 270 11.06 -6.33 -11.86
CA PRO A 270 11.79 -6.22 -13.13
C PRO A 270 13.32 -6.32 -13.03
N CYS A 271 13.90 -6.23 -11.82
CA CYS A 271 15.35 -6.37 -11.63
C CYS A 271 15.83 -7.84 -11.66
N VAL A 272 14.91 -8.81 -11.63
CA VAL A 272 15.22 -10.24 -11.71
C VAL A 272 15.65 -10.58 -13.15
N THR A 273 16.86 -11.13 -13.29
CA THR A 273 17.53 -11.28 -14.60
C THR A 273 17.22 -12.60 -15.30
N SER A 274 16.85 -13.63 -14.55
CA SER A 274 16.35 -14.90 -15.09
C SER A 274 15.43 -15.56 -14.08
N LEU A 275 14.28 -16.04 -14.52
CA LEU A 275 13.41 -16.88 -13.72
C LEU A 275 13.25 -18.19 -14.50
N ASP A 276 13.38 -19.31 -13.80
CA ASP A 276 13.11 -20.61 -14.42
C ASP A 276 11.66 -20.62 -14.92
N SER A 277 11.44 -20.98 -16.19
CA SER A 277 10.11 -20.99 -16.79
C SER A 277 9.17 -21.94 -16.03
N ALA A 278 9.71 -22.99 -15.38
CA ALA A 278 8.94 -23.87 -14.51
C ALA A 278 8.33 -23.15 -13.29
N ILE A 279 8.98 -22.09 -12.78
CA ILE A 279 8.49 -21.28 -11.65
C ILE A 279 7.30 -20.41 -12.06
N LEU A 280 7.26 -19.95 -13.32
CA LEU A 280 6.15 -19.13 -13.85
C LEU A 280 4.96 -19.97 -14.32
N THR A 281 5.19 -21.23 -14.69
CA THR A 281 4.19 -22.12 -15.31
C THR A 281 3.57 -23.12 -14.36
N SER A 282 3.96 -23.16 -13.08
CA SER A 282 3.35 -24.01 -12.05
C SER A 282 1.88 -23.64 -11.71
N SER A 283 1.30 -22.67 -12.42
CA SER A 283 -0.13 -22.33 -12.39
C SER A 283 -0.97 -23.06 -13.46
N SER A 284 -0.40 -24.01 -14.20
CA SER A 284 -1.11 -24.75 -15.26
C SER A 284 -2.10 -25.75 -14.68
N ILE A 285 -3.38 -25.62 -15.05
CA ILE A 285 -4.54 -26.44 -14.64
C ILE A 285 -4.51 -27.86 -15.25
N ASP A 286 -3.34 -28.47 -15.44
CA ASP A 286 -3.27 -29.85 -15.91
C ASP A 286 -3.54 -30.78 -14.72
N THR A 287 -4.80 -31.20 -14.60
CA THR A 287 -5.39 -32.02 -13.53
C THR A 287 -4.84 -33.46 -13.43
N MET A 288 -3.61 -33.72 -13.87
CA MET A 288 -3.03 -35.07 -13.89
C MET A 288 -1.57 -35.14 -13.41
N ASP A 289 -0.90 -34.03 -13.08
CA ASP A 289 0.47 -34.07 -12.55
C ASP A 289 0.53 -33.50 -11.13
N ASP A 290 0.62 -34.39 -10.14
CA ASP A 290 0.69 -34.07 -8.69
C ASP A 290 2.06 -33.48 -8.30
N SER A 291 2.90 -33.12 -9.29
CA SER A 291 4.23 -32.54 -9.10
C SER A 291 4.19 -31.02 -9.00
N ALA A 292 3.44 -30.48 -8.04
CA ALA A 292 3.54 -29.06 -7.70
C ALA A 292 5.01 -28.74 -7.35
N PHE A 293 5.66 -27.87 -8.15
CA PHE A 293 7.06 -27.48 -7.95
C PHE A 293 7.24 -26.89 -6.54
N SER A 294 7.90 -27.65 -5.66
CA SER A 294 8.08 -27.29 -4.24
C SER A 294 9.36 -26.46 -3.97
N GLY A 295 9.98 -25.92 -5.03
CA GLY A 295 11.21 -25.14 -4.93
C GLY A 295 12.50 -25.99 -4.92
N PRO A 296 13.65 -25.34 -4.69
CA PRO A 296 13.80 -23.93 -4.31
C PRO A 296 13.52 -22.96 -5.47
N TYR A 297 12.81 -21.87 -5.16
CA TYR A 297 12.57 -20.77 -6.10
C TYR A 297 13.75 -19.81 -6.08
N LYS A 298 14.51 -19.74 -7.17
CA LYS A 298 15.72 -18.91 -7.25
C LYS A 298 15.44 -17.60 -7.98
N PHE A 299 15.87 -16.50 -7.38
CA PHE A 299 15.71 -15.14 -7.88
C PHE A 299 17.11 -14.51 -8.03
N PRO A 300 17.75 -14.63 -9.19
CA PRO A 300 18.95 -13.85 -9.54
C PRO A 300 18.55 -12.44 -9.98
N PHE A 301 19.18 -11.41 -9.41
CA PHE A 301 18.88 -10.01 -9.72
C PHE A 301 20.10 -9.10 -9.48
N THR A 302 20.02 -7.89 -10.04
CA THR A 302 20.86 -6.76 -9.62
C THR A 302 20.03 -5.84 -8.72
N PRO A 303 20.36 -5.67 -7.43
CA PRO A 303 19.53 -4.92 -6.50
C PRO A 303 19.52 -3.42 -6.82
N PRO A 304 18.33 -2.77 -6.70
CA PRO A 304 18.23 -1.34 -6.42
C PRO A 304 18.96 -0.96 -5.12
N LEU A 305 19.30 0.33 -4.96
CA LEU A 305 19.92 0.84 -3.73
C LEU A 305 18.95 0.88 -2.55
N GLU A 306 17.67 1.03 -2.83
CA GLU A 306 16.61 1.13 -1.83
C GLU A 306 15.98 -0.22 -1.50
N SER A 307 15.09 -0.22 -0.51
CA SER A 307 14.29 -1.41 -0.21
C SER A 307 13.22 -1.57 -1.27
N PHE A 308 13.04 -2.80 -1.76
CA PHE A 308 12.08 -3.10 -2.82
C PHE A 308 11.42 -4.45 -2.58
N ASN A 309 10.28 -4.69 -3.23
CA ASN A 309 9.63 -5.99 -3.21
C ASN A 309 10.22 -6.85 -4.33
N LEU A 310 10.96 -7.90 -3.97
CA LEU A 310 11.56 -8.85 -4.90
C LEU A 310 10.51 -9.67 -5.65
N CYS A 311 9.50 -10.17 -4.93
CA CYS A 311 8.38 -10.86 -5.53
C CYS A 311 7.14 -10.83 -4.64
N HIS A 312 6.00 -11.12 -5.26
CA HIS A 312 4.73 -11.45 -4.63
C HIS A 312 4.33 -12.86 -5.03
N TYR A 313 3.59 -13.55 -4.17
CA TYR A 313 3.03 -14.86 -4.47
C TYR A 313 1.69 -15.04 -3.77
N THR A 314 0.88 -15.95 -4.29
CA THR A 314 -0.29 -16.49 -3.61
C THR A 314 -0.01 -17.92 -3.15
N SER A 315 -0.79 -18.44 -2.23
CA SER A 315 -0.76 -19.86 -1.88
C SER A 315 -2.10 -20.30 -1.30
N GLN A 316 -2.53 -21.50 -1.69
CA GLN A 316 -3.69 -22.14 -1.13
C GLN A 316 -3.26 -23.13 -0.04
N VAL A 317 -3.33 -22.68 1.21
CA VAL A 317 -3.06 -23.54 2.37
C VAL A 317 -4.26 -24.46 2.65
N PRO A 318 -4.07 -25.68 3.19
CA PRO A 318 -5.16 -26.65 3.34
C PRO A 318 -6.28 -26.23 4.29
N VAL A 319 -5.98 -25.46 5.35
CA VAL A 319 -6.94 -25.05 6.39
C VAL A 319 -6.60 -23.63 6.83
N PRO A 320 -7.58 -22.76 7.11
CA PRO A 320 -7.32 -21.43 7.65
C PRO A 320 -6.72 -21.53 9.07
N PRO A 321 -5.90 -20.55 9.50
CA PRO A 321 -5.14 -20.67 10.74
C PRO A 321 -6.03 -20.70 12.00
N ILE A 322 -7.14 -19.97 11.99
CA ILE A 322 -8.12 -19.96 13.09
C ILE A 322 -9.50 -20.24 12.50
N LEU A 323 -10.05 -21.40 12.84
CA LEU A 323 -11.45 -21.72 12.54
C LEU A 323 -12.35 -21.04 13.56
N GLY A 324 -13.47 -20.50 13.11
CA GLY A 324 -14.36 -19.75 13.95
C GLY A 324 -15.83 -19.95 13.64
N SER A 325 -16.64 -19.83 14.68
CA SER A 325 -18.10 -19.82 14.56
C SER A 325 -18.65 -18.60 15.28
N TYR A 326 -19.56 -17.88 14.63
CA TYR A 326 -20.22 -16.73 15.20
C TYR A 326 -21.73 -16.89 15.09
N HIS A 327 -22.39 -16.79 16.23
CA HIS A 327 -23.83 -16.84 16.37
C HIS A 327 -24.30 -15.57 17.07
N MET A 328 -25.12 -14.80 16.38
CA MET A 328 -25.78 -13.63 16.94
C MET A 328 -27.27 -13.71 16.68
N LYS A 329 -28.06 -13.59 17.74
CA LYS A 329 -29.52 -13.66 17.70
C LYS A 329 -30.11 -12.60 18.63
N GLU A 330 -31.19 -11.98 18.16
CA GLU A 330 -31.97 -11.02 18.93
C GLU A 330 -33.09 -11.76 19.69
N GLU A 331 -33.16 -11.53 21.00
CA GLU A 331 -34.15 -12.10 21.92
C GLU A 331 -34.83 -10.96 22.69
N GLY A 332 -35.89 -10.40 22.09
CA GLY A 332 -36.57 -9.22 22.61
C GLY A 332 -35.69 -7.98 22.50
N VAL A 333 -35.37 -7.35 23.64
CA VAL A 333 -34.50 -6.15 23.71
C VAL A 333 -33.01 -6.54 23.84
N GLN A 334 -32.74 -7.82 24.09
CA GLN A 334 -31.39 -8.33 24.31
C GLN A 334 -30.83 -8.95 23.04
N LEU A 335 -29.53 -8.77 22.83
CA LEU A 335 -28.78 -9.42 21.77
C LEU A 335 -27.86 -10.47 22.38
N LYS A 336 -28.05 -11.72 22.00
CA LYS A 336 -27.22 -12.84 22.45
C LYS A 336 -26.14 -13.14 21.44
N VAL A 337 -24.90 -13.19 21.90
CA VAL A 337 -23.70 -13.46 21.11
C VAL A 337 -23.03 -14.73 21.63
N THR A 338 -22.62 -15.59 20.72
CA THR A 338 -21.78 -16.77 21.01
C THR A 338 -20.74 -16.92 19.92
N VAL A 339 -19.48 -16.99 20.33
CA VAL A 339 -18.30 -17.05 19.48
C VAL A 339 -17.45 -18.22 19.95
N ASN A 340 -16.97 -19.05 19.02
CA ASN A 340 -15.96 -20.06 19.32
C ASN A 340 -14.84 -19.98 18.30
N PHE A 341 -13.59 -20.00 18.75
CA PHE A 341 -12.41 -20.09 17.91
C PHE A 341 -11.59 -21.32 18.24
N LYS A 342 -11.03 -21.92 17.20
CA LYS A 342 -10.10 -23.04 17.27
C LYS A 342 -8.85 -22.72 16.45
N LEU A 343 -7.71 -22.66 17.11
CA LEU A 343 -6.42 -22.56 16.45
C LEU A 343 -6.09 -23.91 15.80
N HIS A 344 -5.75 -23.89 14.51
CA HIS A 344 -5.36 -25.11 13.81
C HIS A 344 -4.00 -25.62 14.33
N GLU A 345 -3.84 -26.94 14.43
CA GLU A 345 -2.66 -27.57 15.06
C GLU A 345 -1.35 -27.33 14.30
N SER A 346 -1.42 -27.09 12.98
CA SER A 346 -0.24 -26.75 12.18
C SER A 346 0.27 -25.33 12.45
N VAL A 347 -0.51 -24.48 13.14
CA VAL A 347 -0.17 -23.08 13.36
C VAL A 347 0.61 -22.92 14.64
N ARG A 348 1.75 -22.21 14.56
CA ARG A 348 2.56 -21.87 15.73
C ARG A 348 1.75 -21.02 16.72
N ASN A 349 1.45 -21.59 17.89
CA ASN A 349 0.74 -20.90 18.97
C ASN A 349 1.65 -19.90 19.71
N ASN A 350 2.01 -18.79 19.06
CA ASN A 350 2.87 -17.74 19.61
C ASN A 350 2.65 -16.39 18.91
N PHE A 351 1.57 -15.72 19.28
CA PHE A 351 1.14 -14.45 18.72
C PHE A 351 1.85 -13.26 19.38
N GLU A 352 2.21 -12.26 18.58
CA GLU A 352 2.53 -10.92 19.09
C GLU A 352 1.25 -10.19 19.49
N VAL A 353 0.20 -10.35 18.66
CA VAL A 353 -1.15 -9.82 18.88
C VAL A 353 -2.16 -10.84 18.37
N CYS A 354 -3.24 -11.07 19.11
CA CYS A 354 -4.41 -11.83 18.68
C CYS A 354 -5.65 -11.26 19.36
N GLU A 355 -6.56 -10.68 18.59
CA GLU A 355 -7.79 -10.07 19.07
C GLU A 355 -8.91 -10.19 18.05
N ALA A 356 -10.15 -10.14 18.54
CA ALA A 356 -11.35 -10.24 17.72
C ALA A 356 -12.22 -9.01 17.91
N HIS A 357 -12.54 -8.33 16.81
CA HIS A 357 -13.35 -7.13 16.78
C HIS A 357 -14.77 -7.49 16.37
N ILE A 358 -15.74 -7.20 17.24
CA ILE A 358 -17.16 -7.50 17.05
C ILE A 358 -17.91 -6.15 16.99
N PRO A 359 -18.07 -5.55 15.80
CA PRO A 359 -18.75 -4.28 15.66
C PRO A 359 -20.27 -4.43 15.69
N PHE A 360 -20.94 -3.45 16.30
CA PHE A 360 -22.40 -3.33 16.33
C PHE A 360 -22.82 -2.04 15.65
N TYR A 361 -22.94 -2.09 14.34
CA TYR A 361 -23.47 -0.99 13.54
C TYR A 361 -24.98 -0.86 13.75
N ASN A 362 -25.50 0.35 13.56
CA ASN A 362 -26.95 0.57 13.46
C ASN A 362 -27.77 0.14 14.70
N ARG A 363 -27.17 0.02 15.90
CA ARG A 363 -27.87 -0.43 17.13
C ARG A 363 -27.85 0.55 18.30
N GLY A 364 -26.99 1.57 18.28
CA GLY A 364 -26.79 2.48 19.42
C GLY A 364 -25.61 2.09 20.30
N PRO A 365 -25.33 2.84 21.39
CA PRO A 365 -24.25 2.49 22.32
C PRO A 365 -24.67 1.29 23.19
N ILE A 366 -23.74 0.38 23.46
CA ILE A 366 -23.89 -0.71 24.42
C ILE A 366 -24.09 -0.10 25.82
N THR A 367 -25.24 -0.38 26.42
CA THR A 367 -25.61 0.09 27.77
C THR A 367 -25.38 -0.97 28.83
N HIS A 368 -25.64 -2.23 28.51
CA HIS A 368 -25.40 -3.36 29.39
C HIS A 368 -24.70 -4.48 28.62
N LEU A 369 -23.74 -5.12 29.28
CA LEU A 369 -22.96 -6.23 28.76
C LEU A 369 -22.72 -7.22 29.89
N GLU A 370 -23.32 -8.40 29.76
CA GLU A 370 -23.01 -9.56 30.59
C GLU A 370 -22.30 -10.59 29.69
N TYR A 371 -21.14 -11.07 30.10
CA TYR A 371 -20.39 -12.02 29.28
C TYR A 371 -19.63 -13.06 30.10
N LYS A 372 -19.35 -14.18 29.45
CA LYS A 372 -18.47 -15.25 29.90
C LYS A 372 -17.51 -15.61 28.78
N ALA A 373 -16.23 -15.35 28.99
CA ALA A 373 -15.15 -15.79 28.12
C ALA A 373 -14.42 -16.98 28.78
N SER A 374 -14.10 -18.01 28.02
CA SER A 374 -13.26 -19.11 28.51
C SER A 374 -11.79 -18.71 28.63
N PHE A 375 -11.39 -17.67 27.90
CA PHE A 375 -10.01 -17.18 27.84
C PHE A 375 -9.99 -15.72 27.34
N GLY A 376 -8.94 -14.98 27.67
CA GLY A 376 -8.78 -13.58 27.26
C GLY A 376 -9.70 -12.60 28.01
N GLN A 377 -9.70 -11.35 27.57
CA GLN A 377 -10.46 -10.25 28.17
C GLN A 377 -11.31 -9.55 27.12
N LEU A 378 -12.52 -9.13 27.50
CA LEU A 378 -13.42 -8.39 26.61
C LEU A 378 -13.49 -6.92 27.02
N GLU A 379 -13.30 -6.02 26.05
CA GLU A 379 -13.33 -4.57 26.26
C GLU A 379 -14.35 -3.91 25.32
N VAL A 380 -14.94 -2.80 25.78
CA VAL A 380 -15.89 -2.00 25.01
C VAL A 380 -15.19 -0.76 24.47
N PHE A 381 -15.10 -0.64 23.14
CA PHE A 381 -14.43 0.46 22.43
C PHE A 381 -15.39 1.32 21.61
N ARG A 382 -14.87 2.47 21.13
CA ARG A 382 -15.47 3.39 20.15
C ARG A 382 -16.93 3.73 20.42
N GLU A 383 -17.17 4.76 21.23
CA GLU A 383 -18.52 5.24 21.59
C GLU A 383 -19.48 4.13 22.08
N LYS A 384 -18.90 3.04 22.63
CA LYS A 384 -19.61 1.84 23.06
C LYS A 384 -20.30 1.06 21.92
N SER A 385 -19.74 1.03 20.72
CA SER A 385 -20.32 0.32 19.56
C SER A 385 -19.49 -0.87 19.06
N LEU A 386 -18.33 -1.11 19.70
CA LEU A 386 -17.41 -2.18 19.32
C LEU A 386 -17.03 -2.98 20.56
N LEU A 387 -17.12 -4.31 20.48
CA LEU A 387 -16.44 -5.18 21.43
C LEU A 387 -15.10 -5.63 20.85
N VAL A 388 -14.06 -5.59 21.69
CA VAL A 388 -12.73 -6.11 21.38
C VAL A 388 -12.43 -7.24 22.35
N TRP A 389 -12.37 -8.46 21.84
CA TRP A 389 -11.96 -9.63 22.61
C TRP A 389 -10.45 -9.83 22.43
N ILE A 390 -9.70 -9.47 23.47
CA ILE A 390 -8.25 -9.61 23.53
C ILE A 390 -7.93 -11.04 23.94
N ILE A 391 -7.49 -11.85 22.98
CA ILE A 391 -7.13 -13.26 23.20
C ILE A 391 -5.74 -13.35 23.83
N GLY A 392 -4.81 -12.50 23.39
CA GLY A 392 -3.46 -12.40 23.92
C GLY A 392 -2.42 -13.14 23.07
N GLN A 393 -1.32 -13.56 23.70
CA GLN A 393 -0.16 -14.10 22.99
C GLN A 393 -0.26 -15.58 22.63
N LYS A 394 -1.11 -16.35 23.32
CA LYS A 394 -1.24 -17.80 23.11
C LYS A 394 -2.66 -18.27 23.37
N PHE A 395 -3.13 -19.21 22.57
CA PHE A 395 -4.30 -20.03 22.88
C PHE A 395 -3.97 -20.98 24.06
N PRO A 396 -4.98 -21.39 24.84
CA PRO A 396 -4.83 -22.40 25.87
C PRO A 396 -4.42 -23.77 25.27
N LYS A 397 -4.07 -24.73 26.12
CA LYS A 397 -3.69 -26.10 25.70
C LYS A 397 -4.76 -26.80 24.86
N SER A 398 -6.03 -26.48 25.07
CA SER A 398 -7.15 -27.01 24.27
C SER A 398 -7.14 -26.52 22.81
N MET A 399 -6.38 -25.47 22.50
CA MET A 399 -6.41 -24.72 21.24
C MET A 399 -7.80 -24.14 20.89
N GLU A 400 -8.74 -24.19 21.84
CA GLU A 400 -10.13 -23.78 21.67
C GLU A 400 -10.53 -22.77 22.74
N ILE A 401 -11.22 -21.71 22.33
CA ILE A 401 -11.72 -20.64 23.18
C ILE A 401 -13.13 -20.24 22.77
N SER A 402 -13.93 -19.79 23.75
CA SER A 402 -15.32 -19.39 23.54
C SER A 402 -15.63 -18.08 24.26
N LEU A 403 -16.45 -17.25 23.64
CA LEU A 403 -17.06 -16.06 24.23
C LEU A 403 -18.57 -16.14 24.08
N SER A 404 -19.29 -15.99 25.19
CA SER A 404 -20.75 -15.90 25.19
C SER A 404 -21.17 -14.65 25.96
N GLY A 405 -22.22 -13.97 25.52
CA GLY A 405 -22.70 -12.80 26.24
C GLY A 405 -24.03 -12.28 25.74
N THR A 406 -24.62 -11.41 26.55
CA THR A 406 -25.89 -10.75 26.32
C THR A 406 -25.67 -9.23 26.38
N LEU A 407 -26.11 -8.53 25.35
CA LEU A 407 -25.99 -7.09 25.22
C LEU A 407 -27.35 -6.40 25.20
N THR A 408 -27.43 -5.20 25.76
CA THR A 408 -28.51 -4.25 25.46
C THR A 408 -27.94 -2.95 24.92
N PHE A 409 -28.71 -2.30 24.06
CA PHE A 409 -28.34 -1.05 23.43
C PHE A 409 -29.24 0.09 23.90
N GLY A 410 -28.64 1.26 24.06
CA GLY A 410 -29.36 2.50 24.30
C GLY A 410 -29.98 3.07 23.02
N VAL A 411 -30.72 4.17 23.16
CA VAL A 411 -31.35 4.86 22.04
C VAL A 411 -30.28 5.33 21.04
N LYS A 412 -30.59 5.21 19.74
CA LYS A 412 -29.79 5.82 18.67
C LYS A 412 -29.84 7.34 18.83
N GLY A 413 -28.78 7.93 19.38
CA GLY A 413 -28.67 9.37 19.49
C GLY A 413 -28.48 10.03 18.12
N HIS A 414 -28.71 11.34 18.04
CA HIS A 414 -28.39 12.17 16.87
C HIS A 414 -26.88 12.30 16.60
N ASN A 415 -26.02 11.82 17.50
CA ASN A 415 -24.57 11.84 17.31
C ASN A 415 -24.14 10.82 16.25
N LYS A 416 -22.99 11.10 15.62
CA LYS A 416 -22.37 10.38 14.50
C LYS A 416 -22.04 8.91 14.85
N GLN A 417 -23.06 8.08 15.04
CA GLN A 417 -22.89 6.66 15.26
C GLN A 417 -22.34 5.98 14.00
N PRO A 418 -21.55 4.91 14.16
CA PRO A 418 -21.05 4.16 13.02
C PRO A 418 -22.22 3.50 12.30
N PHE A 419 -22.48 4.01 11.10
CA PHE A 419 -23.46 3.49 10.15
C PHE A 419 -22.76 2.62 9.12
N ASP A 420 -23.33 1.45 8.84
CA ASP A 420 -22.82 0.53 7.82
C ASP A 420 -23.99 0.04 6.97
N HIS A 421 -23.81 0.08 5.64
CA HIS A 421 -24.85 -0.25 4.67
C HIS A 421 -25.03 -1.76 4.47
N ILE A 422 -24.06 -2.56 4.90
CA ILE A 422 -24.04 -4.02 4.74
C ILE A 422 -24.51 -4.69 6.04
N CYS A 423 -23.98 -4.23 7.18
CA CYS A 423 -24.27 -4.78 8.51
C CYS A 423 -25.59 -4.26 9.08
N ILE A 424 -26.70 -4.68 8.45
CA ILE A 424 -28.07 -4.33 8.85
C ILE A 424 -28.73 -5.53 9.54
N GLY A 425 -29.42 -5.26 10.65
CA GLY A 425 -30.12 -6.30 11.41
C GLY A 425 -29.15 -7.33 11.98
N ASN A 426 -29.35 -8.61 11.64
CA ASN A 426 -28.50 -9.70 12.14
C ASN A 426 -27.28 -9.99 11.25
N THR A 427 -27.17 -9.33 10.09
CA THR A 427 -25.98 -9.38 9.25
C THR A 427 -24.83 -8.71 10.00
N ALA A 428 -23.94 -9.54 10.54
CA ALA A 428 -22.83 -9.11 11.36
C ALA A 428 -21.66 -10.06 11.17
N TYR A 429 -20.47 -9.59 11.52
CA TYR A 429 -19.24 -10.36 11.44
C TYR A 429 -18.36 -10.12 12.66
N ILE A 430 -17.35 -10.96 12.80
CA ILE A 430 -16.19 -10.74 13.64
C ILE A 430 -14.98 -10.55 12.72
N LYS A 431 -14.20 -9.50 12.95
CA LYS A 431 -12.91 -9.31 12.27
C LYS A 431 -11.78 -9.76 13.19
N LEU A 432 -11.03 -10.78 12.77
CA LEU A 432 -9.85 -11.23 13.50
C LEU A 432 -8.63 -10.42 13.08
N ASN A 433 -7.90 -9.94 14.09
CA ASN A 433 -6.62 -9.29 13.92
C ASN A 433 -5.58 -10.12 14.68
N PHE A 434 -4.65 -10.73 13.95
CA PHE A 434 -3.55 -11.47 14.56
C PHE A 434 -2.24 -11.26 13.80
N ARG A 435 -1.15 -11.43 14.55
CA ARG A 435 0.21 -11.36 14.02
C ARG A 435 1.11 -12.37 14.72
N ILE A 436 1.87 -13.13 13.95
CA ILE A 436 2.86 -14.10 14.42
C ILE A 436 4.21 -13.72 13.81
N ALA A 437 5.20 -13.42 14.65
CA ALA A 437 6.57 -13.19 14.20
C ALA A 437 7.34 -14.50 14.01
N ASP A 438 8.35 -14.46 13.16
CA ASP A 438 9.19 -15.61 12.81
C ASP A 438 8.35 -16.84 12.39
N TYR A 439 7.31 -16.60 11.58
CA TYR A 439 6.41 -17.62 11.10
C TYR A 439 5.79 -17.24 9.74
N THR A 440 5.56 -18.25 8.90
CA THR A 440 4.79 -18.21 7.65
C THR A 440 3.86 -19.41 7.65
N LEU A 441 2.63 -19.21 7.19
CA LEU A 441 1.62 -20.25 7.11
C LEU A 441 1.92 -21.27 6.00
N THR A 442 2.54 -20.85 4.89
CA THR A 442 3.00 -21.78 3.84
C THR A 442 4.24 -22.57 4.24
N GLY A 443 4.95 -22.11 5.27
CA GLY A 443 6.29 -22.57 5.64
C GLY A 443 7.42 -21.94 4.82
N CYS A 444 7.12 -21.05 3.86
CA CYS A 444 8.11 -20.39 3.01
C CYS A 444 9.16 -19.64 3.85
N TYR A 445 10.43 -19.87 3.54
CA TYR A 445 11.56 -19.18 4.15
C TYR A 445 12.67 -18.91 3.12
N ALA A 446 13.47 -17.88 3.39
CA ALA A 446 14.71 -17.63 2.66
C ALA A 446 15.88 -18.26 3.42
N ASP A 447 16.57 -19.24 2.83
CA ASP A 447 17.77 -19.80 3.44
C ASP A 447 18.93 -18.80 3.31
N GLN A 448 19.37 -18.27 4.45
CA GLN A 448 20.46 -17.31 4.53
C GLN A 448 21.78 -17.88 3.99
N HIS A 449 22.00 -19.19 4.09
CA HIS A 449 23.23 -19.84 3.61
C HIS A 449 23.22 -20.07 2.09
N SER A 450 22.03 -20.10 1.48
CA SER A 450 21.87 -20.26 0.03
C SER A 450 22.03 -18.96 -0.75
N VAL A 451 22.09 -17.81 -0.08
CA VAL A 451 22.19 -16.50 -0.74
C VAL A 451 23.57 -16.36 -1.38
N GLN A 452 23.59 -16.21 -2.70
CA GLN A 452 24.82 -16.03 -3.46
C GLN A 452 25.02 -14.56 -3.77
N VAL A 453 26.23 -14.04 -3.50
CA VAL A 453 26.57 -12.64 -3.72
C VAL A 453 27.89 -12.58 -4.48
N PHE A 454 27.83 -12.06 -5.70
CA PHE A 454 28.99 -11.83 -6.54
C PHE A 454 29.44 -10.38 -6.36
N ALA A 455 30.09 -10.09 -5.23
CA ALA A 455 30.65 -8.78 -4.87
C ALA A 455 31.95 -8.93 -4.05
N SER A 456 32.70 -7.85 -3.87
CA SER A 456 33.94 -7.83 -3.08
C SER A 456 33.66 -7.82 -1.57
N GLY A 457 33.15 -8.92 -1.02
CA GLY A 457 32.95 -9.08 0.42
C GLY A 457 31.90 -10.11 0.79
N LYS A 458 31.96 -10.62 2.04
CA LYS A 458 30.90 -11.47 2.62
C LYS A 458 29.89 -10.59 3.37
N PRO A 459 28.69 -10.33 2.82
CA PRO A 459 27.70 -9.52 3.51
C PRO A 459 27.09 -10.24 4.72
N LYS A 460 26.66 -9.48 5.72
CA LYS A 460 25.77 -10.01 6.76
C LYS A 460 24.39 -10.24 6.16
N ILE A 461 23.93 -11.48 6.13
CA ILE A 461 22.59 -11.82 5.63
C ILE A 461 21.64 -11.96 6.82
N SER A 462 20.46 -11.35 6.71
CA SER A 462 19.40 -11.43 7.71
C SER A 462 18.09 -11.76 7.00
N ALA A 463 17.39 -12.78 7.49
CA ALA A 463 16.08 -13.16 6.98
C ALA A 463 15.05 -13.12 8.11
N TYR A 464 13.92 -12.48 7.85
CA TYR A 464 12.80 -12.32 8.76
C TYR A 464 11.54 -12.82 8.08
N ARG A 465 10.60 -13.31 8.89
CA ARG A 465 9.31 -13.77 8.41
C ARG A 465 8.22 -13.40 9.39
N LYS A 466 7.01 -13.14 8.89
CA LYS A 466 5.84 -12.87 9.72
C LYS A 466 4.55 -13.23 9.00
N LEU A 467 3.56 -13.64 9.79
CA LEU A 467 2.19 -13.87 9.36
C LEU A 467 1.29 -12.79 9.96
N ILE A 468 0.40 -12.23 9.15
CA ILE A 468 -0.55 -11.19 9.56
C ILE A 468 -1.94 -11.54 8.99
N SER A 469 -3.00 -11.33 9.76
CA SER A 469 -4.37 -11.36 9.23
C SER A 469 -4.66 -10.12 8.37
N SER A 470 -5.32 -10.29 7.23
CA SER A 470 -5.88 -9.20 6.43
C SER A 470 -7.29 -9.58 6.05
N ASP A 471 -8.30 -8.76 6.35
CA ASP A 471 -9.69 -9.07 5.99
C ASP A 471 -10.13 -10.49 6.37
N TYR A 472 -9.86 -10.83 7.63
CA TYR A 472 -10.21 -12.12 8.22
C TYR A 472 -11.56 -12.00 8.94
N TYR A 473 -12.62 -12.44 8.27
CA TYR A 473 -14.01 -12.27 8.70
C TYR A 473 -14.68 -13.60 9.02
N ILE A 474 -15.41 -13.61 10.13
CA ILE A 474 -16.28 -14.72 10.54
C ILE A 474 -17.69 -14.17 10.66
N TRP A 475 -18.55 -14.53 9.71
CA TRP A 475 -19.91 -14.05 9.59
C TRP A 475 -20.85 -14.77 10.55
N ASN A 476 -21.92 -14.08 10.93
CA ASN A 476 -23.00 -14.67 11.72
C ASN A 476 -23.70 -15.76 10.90
N SER A 477 -23.58 -17.02 11.34
CA SER A 477 -24.17 -18.17 10.65
C SER A 477 -25.71 -18.14 10.61
N LYS A 478 -26.34 -17.32 11.46
CA LYS A 478 -27.80 -17.18 11.57
C LYS A 478 -28.39 -16.05 10.73
N ALA A 479 -27.59 -15.36 9.92
CA ALA A 479 -28.04 -14.24 9.09
C ALA A 479 -27.50 -14.33 7.66
N PRO A 480 -28.09 -13.61 6.69
CA PRO A 480 -27.47 -13.39 5.40
C PRO A 480 -26.08 -12.76 5.56
N ALA A 481 -25.17 -13.08 4.64
CA ALA A 481 -23.82 -12.51 4.60
C ALA A 481 -23.45 -12.20 3.13
N PRO A 482 -22.71 -11.12 2.86
CA PRO A 482 -22.12 -10.90 1.55
C PRO A 482 -21.20 -12.08 1.18
N VAL A 483 -21.53 -12.75 0.09
CA VAL A 483 -20.71 -13.84 -0.43
C VAL A 483 -19.64 -13.24 -1.33
N THR A 484 -18.38 -13.45 -0.99
CA THR A 484 -17.28 -13.15 -1.90
C THR A 484 -17.20 -14.29 -2.91
N TYR A 485 -17.62 -14.04 -4.14
CA TYR A 485 -17.19 -14.87 -5.26
C TYR A 485 -15.70 -14.59 -5.46
N ALA A 486 -14.89 -15.64 -5.61
CA ALA A 486 -13.46 -15.51 -5.89
C ALA A 486 -13.25 -14.65 -7.15
N SER A 487 -13.02 -13.35 -6.97
CA SER A 487 -12.60 -12.47 -8.05
C SER A 487 -11.09 -12.55 -8.13
N LEU A 488 -10.62 -13.16 -9.22
CA LEU A 488 -9.22 -13.30 -9.61
C LEU A 488 -8.47 -11.95 -9.54
N LEU A 489 -7.33 -12.00 -8.87
CA LEU A 489 -6.21 -11.03 -8.83
C LEU A 489 -6.31 -9.81 -7.88
N PRO A 490 -5.19 -9.46 -7.21
CA PRO A 490 -5.10 -8.36 -6.23
C PRO A 490 -5.20 -6.94 -6.81
#